data_AF-A0A9J5XSP2-F1
#
_entry.id   AF-A0A9J5XSP2-F1
#
_cell.length_a   1.000
_cell.length_b   1.000
_cell.length_c   1.000
_cell.angle_alpha   90.00
_cell.angle_beta   90.00
_cell.angle_gamma   90.00
#
_symmetry.space_group_name_H-M   'P 1'
#
loop_
_entity.id
_entity.type
_entity.pdbx_description
1 polymer ?
#
loop_
_entity_poly.entity_id
_entity_poly.type
_entity_poly.pdbx_seq_one_letter_code
_entity_poly.pdbx_strand_id
1 'polypeptide(L)'
;MVAAAAGQPSGEASQRPVSLKPLTYLHGEPRVIWDQSEVEQMIVNENLQYVVVGKFSHGWPDIQELRRLIPKQCELKGECKIGLLTNRYVLIRETLMEDYVNLLSKPVFYIAQQNWSYPMRTLKWDPMFDPEEETFTAIA
;
A
#
# COMPACT_ATOMS: atom_id res chain seq x y z
N MET A 1 27.90 30.33 -33.37
CA MET A 1 27.38 28.97 -33.18
C MET A 1 27.78 28.55 -31.77
N VAL A 2 26.90 28.78 -30.79
CA VAL A 2 27.15 28.56 -29.37
C VAL A 2 26.45 27.26 -28.99
N ALA A 3 27.21 26.23 -28.61
CA ALA A 3 26.66 24.97 -28.14
C ALA A 3 26.21 25.13 -26.69
N ALA A 4 24.90 25.01 -26.45
CA ALA A 4 24.31 24.93 -25.12
C ALA A 4 24.48 23.50 -24.58
N ALA A 5 25.11 23.39 -23.41
CA ALA A 5 25.23 22.14 -22.67
C ALA A 5 23.85 21.72 -22.16
N ALA A 6 23.40 20.53 -22.56
CA ALA A 6 22.20 19.90 -22.03
C ALA A 6 22.48 19.42 -20.60
N GLY A 7 21.79 20.01 -19.62
CA GLY A 7 21.72 19.51 -18.26
C GLY A 7 21.02 18.15 -18.22
N GLN A 8 21.65 17.17 -17.58
CA GLN A 8 21.07 15.86 -17.32
C GLN A 8 19.95 15.97 -16.27
N PRO A 9 18.80 15.29 -16.45
CA PRO A 9 17.78 15.22 -15.42
C PRO A 9 18.16 14.24 -14.30
N SER A 10 18.28 14.82 -13.11
CA SER A 10 17.86 14.34 -11.78
C SER A 10 17.42 12.87 -11.61
N GLY A 11 18.22 12.13 -10.82
CA GLY A 11 17.74 11.35 -9.68
C GLY A 11 17.02 10.03 -9.95
N GLU A 12 17.70 9.05 -10.57
CA GLU A 12 17.29 7.65 -10.43
C GLU A 12 17.67 7.16 -9.02
N ALA A 13 16.65 6.78 -8.23
CA ALA A 13 16.86 6.11 -6.96
C ALA A 13 17.61 4.80 -7.22
N SER A 14 18.86 4.73 -6.77
CA SER A 14 19.70 3.52 -6.86
C SER A 14 19.05 2.41 -6.04
N GLN A 15 18.30 1.53 -6.69
CA GLN A 15 17.74 0.33 -6.07
C GLN A 15 18.91 -0.56 -5.63
N ARG A 16 19.25 -0.54 -4.34
CA ARG A 16 20.26 -1.43 -3.79
C ARG A 16 19.64 -2.81 -3.61
N PRO A 17 20.23 -3.88 -4.18
CA PRO A 17 19.71 -5.22 -3.99
C PRO A 17 19.78 -5.60 -2.51
N VAL A 18 18.64 -6.04 -1.98
CA VAL A 18 18.54 -6.52 -0.60
C VAL A 18 19.06 -7.96 -0.59
N SER A 19 20.17 -8.20 0.10
CA SER A 19 20.77 -9.53 0.21
C SER A 19 19.86 -10.48 0.99
N LEU A 20 19.81 -11.75 0.58
CA LEU A 20 19.13 -12.79 1.35
C LEU A 20 19.77 -12.92 2.74
N LYS A 21 18.95 -12.85 3.78
CA LYS A 21 19.40 -12.97 5.17
C LYS A 21 19.57 -14.43 5.58
N PRO A 22 20.60 -14.75 6.38
CA PRO A 22 20.75 -16.08 6.96
C PRO A 22 19.64 -16.33 7.99
N LEU A 23 19.24 -17.59 8.10
CA LEU A 23 18.31 -18.07 9.12
C LEU A 23 19.04 -18.19 10.46
N THR A 24 18.52 -17.54 11.50
CA THR A 24 19.05 -17.59 12.87
C THR A 24 18.09 -18.39 13.76
N TYR A 25 18.59 -19.13 14.74
CA TYR A 25 17.72 -19.88 15.68
C TYR A 25 17.72 -19.20 17.05
N LEU A 26 16.52 -18.86 17.54
CA LEU A 26 16.32 -18.33 18.89
C LEU A 26 15.41 -19.31 19.65
N HIS A 27 15.91 -19.94 20.72
CA HIS A 27 15.21 -20.99 21.46
C HIS A 27 14.70 -22.18 20.61
N GLY A 28 15.43 -22.51 19.54
CA GLY A 28 15.03 -23.58 18.61
C GLY A 28 14.06 -23.15 17.52
N GLU A 29 13.56 -21.91 17.56
CA GLU A 29 12.70 -21.35 16.51
C GLU A 29 13.54 -20.64 15.44
N PRO A 30 13.33 -20.95 14.14
CA PRO A 30 14.00 -20.23 13.06
C PRO A 30 13.44 -18.82 12.92
N ARG A 31 14.32 -17.83 12.84
CA ARG A 31 14.00 -16.41 12.72
C ARG A 31 14.93 -15.73 11.72
N VAL A 32 14.42 -14.70 11.05
CA VAL A 32 15.20 -13.79 10.23
C VAL A 32 15.18 -12.43 10.90
N ILE A 33 16.36 -11.84 11.09
CA ILE A 33 16.50 -10.53 11.74
C ILE A 33 16.76 -9.50 10.65
N TRP A 34 15.93 -8.46 10.66
CA TRP A 34 16.02 -7.32 9.75
C TRP A 34 16.34 -6.07 10.56
N ASP A 35 17.28 -5.26 10.07
CA ASP A 35 17.51 -3.94 10.64
C ASP A 35 16.46 -2.96 10.12
N GLN A 36 16.11 -1.97 10.94
CA GLN A 36 15.13 -0.94 10.58
C GLN A 36 15.50 -0.21 9.27
N SER A 37 16.78 0.10 9.08
CA SER A 37 17.27 0.76 7.86
C SER A 37 17.14 -0.11 6.61
N GLU A 38 17.16 -1.44 6.75
CA GLU A 38 16.94 -2.37 5.65
C GLU A 38 15.47 -2.45 5.28
N VAL A 39 14.59 -2.47 6.29
CA VAL A 39 13.14 -2.40 6.08
C VAL A 39 12.76 -1.12 5.35
N GLU A 40 13.31 0.02 5.77
CA GLU A 40 13.12 1.32 5.09
C GLU A 40 13.61 1.29 3.64
N GLN A 41 14.76 0.68 3.37
CA GLN A 41 15.24 0.50 2.00
C GLN A 41 14.32 -0.39 1.17
N MET A 42 13.77 -1.47 1.74
CA MET A 42 12.80 -2.33 1.07
C MET A 42 11.52 -1.57 0.72
N ILE A 43 11.00 -0.74 1.63
CA ILE A 43 9.82 0.11 1.38
C ILE A 43 10.05 1.02 0.18
N VAL A 44 11.23 1.65 0.08
CA VAL A 44 11.57 2.51 -1.06
C VAL A 44 11.72 1.69 -2.34
N ASN A 45 12.46 0.58 -2.30
CA ASN A 45 12.72 -0.28 -3.46
C ASN A 45 11.43 -0.86 -4.06
N GLU A 46 10.48 -1.26 -3.21
CA GLU A 46 9.20 -1.87 -3.59
C GLU A 46 8.08 -0.84 -3.85
N ASN A 47 8.42 0.45 -3.80
CA ASN A 47 7.48 1.58 -3.96
C ASN A 47 6.29 1.49 -2.98
N LEU A 48 6.56 1.15 -1.72
CA LEU A 48 5.55 1.00 -0.67
C LEU A 48 5.25 2.31 0.09
N GLN A 49 5.86 3.42 -0.33
CA GLN A 49 5.76 4.71 0.35
C GLN A 49 4.35 5.32 0.31
N TYR A 50 3.58 5.02 -0.74
CA TYR A 50 2.23 5.56 -0.97
C TYR A 50 1.17 4.45 -0.92
N VAL A 51 1.32 3.54 0.03
CA VAL A 51 0.39 2.42 0.20
C VAL A 51 -0.68 2.77 1.20
N VAL A 52 -1.92 2.50 0.81
CA VAL A 52 -3.11 2.63 1.65
C VAL A 52 -3.75 1.25 1.79
N VAL A 53 -4.21 0.94 3.00
CA VAL A 53 -4.99 -0.27 3.26
C VAL A 53 -6.47 0.06 3.15
N GLY A 54 -7.18 -0.63 2.26
CA GLY A 54 -8.64 -0.58 2.14
C GLY A 54 -9.29 -1.69 2.96
N LYS A 55 -10.05 -1.34 3.99
CA LYS A 55 -10.76 -2.27 4.88
C LYS A 55 -12.25 -2.29 4.57
N PHE A 56 -12.78 -3.46 4.24
CA PHE A 56 -14.20 -3.68 4.00
C PHE A 56 -14.88 -4.29 5.23
N SER A 57 -16.03 -3.73 5.63
CA SER A 57 -16.73 -4.19 6.85
C SER A 57 -17.79 -5.26 6.57
N HIS A 58 -18.54 -5.14 5.47
CA HIS A 58 -19.73 -5.96 5.18
C HIS A 58 -19.67 -6.54 3.76
N GLY A 59 -18.90 -7.60 3.59
CA GLY A 59 -18.62 -8.15 2.27
C GLY A 59 -17.79 -7.20 1.39
N TRP A 60 -17.42 -7.67 0.22
CA TRP A 60 -16.70 -6.88 -0.78
C TRP A 60 -16.84 -7.54 -2.16
N PRO A 61 -16.68 -6.77 -3.25
CA PRO A 61 -16.60 -7.31 -4.62
C PRO A 61 -15.42 -8.28 -4.80
N ASP A 62 -15.40 -9.03 -5.91
CA ASP A 62 -14.18 -9.74 -6.33
C ASP A 62 -12.98 -8.77 -6.47
N ILE A 63 -11.77 -9.22 -6.16
CA ILE A 63 -10.52 -8.46 -6.31
C ILE A 63 -10.32 -7.89 -7.72
N GLN A 64 -10.77 -8.61 -8.77
CA GLN A 64 -10.69 -8.12 -10.15
C GLN A 64 -11.66 -6.96 -10.39
N GLU A 65 -12.83 -6.99 -9.77
CA GLU A 65 -13.78 -5.88 -9.82
C GLU A 65 -13.26 -4.70 -9.00
N LEU A 66 -12.68 -4.93 -7.82
CA LEU A 66 -12.03 -3.87 -7.04
C LEU A 66 -10.93 -3.15 -7.84
N ARG A 67 -10.10 -3.88 -8.58
CA ARG A 67 -9.07 -3.31 -9.46
C ARG A 67 -9.64 -2.35 -10.52
N ARG A 68 -10.88 -2.58 -10.94
CA ARG A 68 -11.59 -1.73 -11.92
C ARG A 68 -12.38 -0.60 -11.26
N LEU A 69 -12.95 -0.85 -10.08
CA LEU A 69 -13.88 0.05 -9.40
C LEU A 69 -13.17 1.10 -8.54
N ILE A 70 -12.18 0.71 -7.74
CA ILE A 70 -11.47 1.62 -6.82
C ILE A 70 -10.85 2.81 -7.56
N PRO A 71 -10.07 2.63 -8.65
CA PRO A 71 -9.48 3.79 -9.33
C PRO A 71 -10.54 4.78 -9.85
N LYS A 72 -11.65 4.24 -10.37
CA LYS A 72 -12.73 5.06 -10.95
C LYS A 72 -13.57 5.78 -9.89
N GLN A 73 -13.93 5.09 -8.81
CA GLN A 73 -14.85 5.61 -7.80
C GLN A 73 -14.16 6.40 -6.70
N CYS A 74 -12.87 6.15 -6.46
CA CYS A 74 -12.04 6.98 -5.58
C CYS A 74 -11.45 8.19 -6.32
N GLU A 75 -11.72 8.34 -7.62
CA GLU A 75 -11.21 9.44 -8.46
C GLU A 75 -9.68 9.51 -8.48
N LEU A 76 -9.02 8.34 -8.55
CA LEU A 76 -7.56 8.25 -8.59
C LEU A 76 -7.07 8.65 -9.97
N LYS A 77 -6.02 9.48 -10.01
CA LYS A 77 -5.47 10.04 -11.25
C LYS A 77 -4.32 9.20 -11.80
N GLY A 78 -3.50 8.65 -10.92
CA GLY A 78 -2.35 7.82 -11.25
C GLY A 78 -2.70 6.37 -11.51
N GLU A 79 -1.70 5.62 -11.95
CA GLU A 79 -1.78 4.17 -11.93
C GLU A 79 -1.72 3.67 -10.49
N CYS A 80 -2.63 2.77 -10.12
CA CYS A 80 -2.62 2.11 -8.82
C CYS A 80 -2.61 0.58 -8.99
N LYS A 81 -1.93 -0.10 -8.06
CA LYS A 81 -1.88 -1.56 -8.00
C LYS A 81 -2.64 -2.03 -6.77
N ILE A 82 -3.69 -2.82 -6.99
CA ILE A 82 -4.53 -3.35 -5.92
C ILE A 82 -4.22 -4.84 -5.70
N GLY A 83 -3.76 -5.14 -4.49
CA GLY A 83 -3.41 -6.47 -3.99
C GLY A 83 -4.30 -6.91 -2.84
N LEU A 84 -4.45 -8.22 -2.68
CA LEU A 84 -5.13 -8.80 -1.52
C LEU A 84 -4.15 -8.88 -0.35
N LEU A 85 -4.53 -8.36 0.83
CA LEU A 85 -3.79 -8.54 2.07
C LEU A 85 -4.40 -9.67 2.91
N THR A 86 -5.72 -9.63 3.09
CA THR A 86 -6.48 -10.63 3.86
C THR A 86 -7.94 -10.64 3.37
N ASN A 87 -8.79 -11.55 3.86
CA ASN A 87 -10.20 -11.73 3.43
C ASN A 87 -11.09 -10.46 3.49
N ARG A 88 -10.64 -9.35 4.08
CA ARG A 88 -11.35 -8.05 4.09
C ARG A 88 -10.45 -6.83 3.88
N TYR A 89 -9.17 -7.06 3.61
CA TYR A 89 -8.17 -6.01 3.51
C TYR A 89 -7.51 -6.08 2.13
N VAL A 90 -7.49 -4.93 1.45
CA VAL A 90 -6.76 -4.75 0.20
C VAL A 90 -5.63 -3.76 0.40
N LEU A 91 -4.49 -4.03 -0.23
CA LEU A 91 -3.41 -3.06 -0.37
C LEU A 91 -3.62 -2.29 -1.66
N ILE A 92 -3.68 -0.98 -1.55
CA ILE A 92 -3.80 -0.05 -2.67
C ILE A 92 -2.46 0.68 -2.76
N ARG A 93 -1.67 0.34 -3.78
CA ARG A 93 -0.37 0.97 -4.00
C ARG A 93 -0.53 2.09 -5.02
N GLU A 94 -0.42 3.32 -4.55
CA GLU A 94 -0.47 4.51 -5.39
C GLU A 94 0.91 4.89 -5.92
N THR A 95 0.93 5.54 -7.06
CA THR A 95 2.15 6.12 -7.65
C THR A 95 2.28 7.61 -7.34
N LEU A 96 1.16 8.29 -7.10
CA LEU A 96 1.10 9.73 -6.87
C LEU A 96 0.76 10.07 -5.42
N MET A 97 1.45 11.06 -4.87
CA MET A 97 1.17 11.57 -3.52
C MET A 97 -0.23 12.17 -3.41
N GLU A 98 -0.76 12.77 -4.47
CA GLU A 98 -2.11 13.34 -4.48
C GLU A 98 -3.20 12.27 -4.27
N ASP A 99 -3.05 11.09 -4.88
CA ASP A 99 -3.98 9.98 -4.74
C ASP A 99 -3.89 9.37 -3.34
N TYR A 100 -2.68 9.23 -2.82
CA TYR A 100 -2.44 8.80 -1.44
C TYR A 100 -3.12 9.74 -0.42
N VAL A 101 -2.96 11.05 -0.58
CA VAL A 101 -3.63 12.04 0.28
C VAL A 101 -5.13 12.00 0.10
N ASN A 102 -5.64 11.89 -1.15
CA ASN A 102 -7.07 11.79 -1.42
C ASN A 102 -7.71 10.57 -0.72
N LEU A 103 -7.08 9.40 -0.82
CA LEU A 103 -7.54 8.18 -0.15
C LEU A 103 -7.53 8.32 1.37
N LEU A 104 -6.54 8.99 1.97
CA LEU A 104 -6.51 9.18 3.42
C LEU A 104 -7.35 10.37 3.92
N SER A 105 -7.76 11.28 3.03
CA SER A 105 -8.54 12.47 3.39
C SER A 105 -10.01 12.15 3.69
N LYS A 106 -10.56 11.08 3.11
CA LYS A 106 -11.94 10.66 3.29
C LYS A 106 -12.00 9.45 4.23
N PRO A 107 -12.86 9.45 5.27
CA PRO A 107 -12.89 8.37 6.25
C PRO A 107 -13.49 7.06 5.69
N VAL A 108 -14.38 7.16 4.70
CA VAL A 108 -15.04 6.02 4.07
C VAL A 108 -15.27 6.32 2.60
N PHE A 109 -14.97 5.34 1.75
CA PHE A 109 -15.39 5.28 0.36
C PHE A 109 -16.48 4.24 0.19
N TYR A 110 -17.46 4.52 -0.66
CA TYR A 110 -18.54 3.58 -0.95
C TYR A 110 -18.30 2.99 -2.33
N ILE A 111 -17.86 1.73 -2.37
CA ILE A 111 -17.60 1.02 -3.61
C ILE A 111 -18.90 0.42 -4.12
N ALA A 112 -19.51 1.06 -5.11
CA ALA A 112 -20.76 0.62 -5.71
C ALA A 112 -20.50 -0.44 -6.80
N GLN A 113 -21.23 -1.56 -6.73
CA GLN A 113 -21.23 -2.61 -7.74
C GLN A 113 -22.67 -3.08 -7.97
N GLN A 114 -23.17 -2.89 -9.20
CA GLN A 114 -24.56 -3.19 -9.56
C GLN A 114 -25.54 -2.48 -8.59
N ASN A 115 -26.19 -3.25 -7.70
CA ASN A 115 -27.17 -2.74 -6.74
C ASN A 115 -26.64 -2.72 -5.29
N TRP A 116 -25.38 -3.08 -5.07
CA TRP A 116 -24.75 -3.13 -3.75
C TRP A 116 -23.73 -2.01 -3.61
N SER A 117 -23.56 -1.51 -2.39
CA SER A 117 -22.53 -0.54 -2.03
C SER A 117 -21.75 -1.03 -0.83
N TYR A 118 -20.44 -1.14 -0.99
CA TYR A 118 -19.55 -1.71 0.01
C TYR A 118 -18.75 -0.58 0.67
N PRO A 119 -18.93 -0.31 1.97
CA PRO A 119 -18.15 0.70 2.66
C PRO A 119 -16.70 0.20 2.87
N MET A 120 -15.77 0.96 2.31
CA MET A 120 -14.33 0.78 2.42
C MET A 120 -13.73 1.89 3.26
N ARG A 121 -13.12 1.56 4.38
CA ARG A 121 -12.30 2.51 5.16
C ARG A 121 -10.87 2.47 4.65
N THR A 122 -10.23 3.62 4.58
CA THR A 122 -8.83 3.75 4.21
C THR A 122 -7.99 3.94 5.46
N LEU A 123 -6.89 3.20 5.54
CA LEU A 123 -5.95 3.22 6.65
C LEU A 123 -4.55 3.42 6.08
N LYS A 124 -3.70 4.15 6.81
CA LYS A 124 -2.31 4.27 6.44
C LYS A 124 -1.63 2.91 6.59
N TRP A 125 -0.90 2.47 5.57
CA TRP A 125 -0.07 1.28 5.69
C TRP A 125 1.21 1.61 6.46
N ASP A 126 1.66 0.66 7.28
CA ASP A 126 2.97 0.68 7.91
C ASP A 126 3.58 -0.74 7.95
N PRO A 127 4.90 -0.88 8.14
CA PRO A 127 5.57 -2.20 8.10
C PRO A 127 5.15 -3.15 9.22
N MET A 128 4.60 -2.61 10.31
CA MET A 128 4.12 -3.36 11.47
C MET A 128 2.59 -3.48 11.45
N PHE A 129 1.95 -3.13 10.33
CA PHE A 129 0.50 -3.15 10.20
C PHE A 129 -0.02 -4.57 10.40
N ASP A 130 -0.74 -4.77 11.51
CA ASP A 130 -1.43 -6.01 11.81
C ASP A 130 -2.94 -5.87 11.52
N PRO A 131 -3.48 -6.61 10.53
CA PRO A 131 -4.91 -6.58 10.22
C PRO A 131 -5.79 -7.14 11.35
N GLU A 132 -5.25 -7.92 12.29
CA GLU A 132 -5.97 -8.52 13.42
C GLU A 132 -5.99 -7.60 14.66
N GLU A 133 -4.90 -6.84 14.91
CA GLU A 133 -4.74 -5.97 16.08
C GLU A 133 -5.76 -4.82 16.14
N GLU A 134 -6.18 -4.28 14.99
CA GLU A 134 -7.16 -3.19 14.92
C GLU A 134 -8.58 -3.54 15.43
N THR A 135 -8.88 -4.78 15.80
CA THR A 135 -10.25 -5.23 16.09
C THR A 135 -10.78 -4.81 17.47
N PHE A 136 -10.05 -4.04 18.29
CA PHE A 136 -10.44 -3.77 19.67
C PHE A 136 -11.22 -2.49 19.99
N THR A 137 -11.58 -1.65 19.02
CA THR A 137 -12.46 -0.50 19.35
C THR A 137 -13.93 -0.88 19.33
N ALA A 138 -14.32 -1.78 20.24
CA ALA A 138 -15.68 -1.82 20.77
C ALA A 138 -15.75 -0.75 21.88
N ILE A 139 -16.37 0.39 21.59
CA ILE A 139 -16.87 1.27 22.65
C ILE A 139 -18.37 0.99 22.82
N ALA A 140 -18.69 0.64 24.07
CA ALA A 140 -19.98 0.26 24.62
C ALA A 140 -21.00 1.39 24.61
#